data_AF-A0A2J8T2S3-F1
#
_entry.id   AF-A0A2J8T2S3-F1
#
_cell.length_a   1.000
_cell.length_b   1.000
_cell.length_c   1.000
_cell.angle_alpha   90.00
_cell.angle_beta   90.00
_cell.angle_gamma   90.00
#
_symmetry.space_group_name_H-M   'P 1'
#
loop_
_entity.id
_entity.type
_entity.pdbx_description
1 polymer ?
#
loop_
_entity_poly.entity_id
_entity_poly.type
_entity_poly.pdbx_seq_one_letter_code
_entity_poly.pdbx_strand_id
1 'polypeptide(L)'
;RVENVCKRLNLQPLAYLWQRNQEDLLREMISSNIQAMIIKVAALGLDPDKHLGKTLDQMEPYLIELSKKYGVHVCGEGGEYETFTLDCPLFKKKIIVDSSEVVIHSADAFAPVAYLRFLELHLEDKCLTTTEHLIIYIIFEKCFGTLFIKPPFLY
;
A
#
# COMPACT_ATOMS: atom_id res chain seq x y z
N ARG A 1 16.24 -2.35 12.85
CA ARG A 1 16.26 -0.89 13.14
C ARG A 1 15.12 -0.48 14.07
N VAL A 2 13.86 -0.72 13.70
CA VAL A 2 12.68 -0.36 14.52
C VAL A 2 12.72 -1.01 15.91
N GLU A 3 12.93 -2.31 15.99
CA GLU A 3 13.03 -3.05 17.27
C GLU A 3 14.07 -2.46 18.23
N ASN A 4 15.24 -2.08 17.72
CA ASN A 4 16.30 -1.45 18.52
C ASN A 4 15.86 -0.09 19.11
N VAL A 5 15.02 0.68 18.40
CA VAL A 5 14.46 1.93 18.91
C VAL A 5 13.41 1.62 19.98
N CYS A 6 12.46 0.73 19.69
CA CYS A 6 11.41 0.33 20.62
C CYS A 6 11.98 -0.21 21.94
N LYS A 7 13.01 -1.07 21.88
CA LYS A 7 13.69 -1.61 23.06
C LYS A 7 14.27 -0.52 23.97
N ARG A 8 14.89 0.52 23.40
CA ARG A 8 15.46 1.64 24.17
C ARG A 8 14.40 2.54 24.81
N LEU A 9 13.20 2.57 24.24
CA LEU A 9 12.07 3.37 24.70
C LEU A 9 11.06 2.57 25.53
N ASN A 10 11.33 1.29 25.82
CA ASN A 10 10.39 0.38 26.48
C ASN A 10 9.02 0.31 25.77
N LEU A 11 9.04 0.28 24.43
CA LEU A 11 7.85 0.12 23.59
C LEU A 11 7.84 -1.28 22.96
N GLN A 12 6.65 -1.83 22.73
CA GLN A 12 6.45 -3.06 21.98
C GLN A 12 6.17 -2.73 20.50
N PRO A 13 7.01 -3.15 19.54
CA PRO A 13 6.68 -3.03 18.12
C PRO A 13 5.55 -4.00 17.75
N LEU A 14 4.55 -3.52 17.01
CA LEU A 14 3.46 -4.34 16.47
C LEU A 14 3.61 -4.40 14.95
N ALA A 15 3.96 -5.56 14.42
CA ALA A 15 4.23 -5.78 12.99
C ALA A 15 3.20 -6.74 12.39
N TYR A 16 1.93 -6.32 12.34
CA TYR A 16 0.79 -7.16 11.98
C TYR A 16 0.85 -7.79 10.57
N LEU A 17 1.63 -7.21 9.66
CA LEU A 17 1.76 -7.67 8.28
C LEU A 17 3.03 -8.53 8.06
N TRP A 18 3.87 -8.72 9.09
CA TRP A 18 5.13 -9.43 8.97
C TRP A 18 4.94 -10.89 8.58
N GLN A 19 5.73 -11.38 7.63
CA GLN A 19 5.71 -12.76 7.12
C GLN A 19 4.35 -13.25 6.58
N ARG A 20 3.44 -12.32 6.27
CA ARG A 20 2.20 -12.65 5.54
C ARG A 20 2.52 -13.02 4.09
N ASN A 21 1.67 -13.83 3.48
CA ASN A 21 1.73 -14.08 2.04
C ASN A 21 1.40 -12.78 1.28
N GLN A 22 2.24 -12.41 0.32
CA GLN A 22 2.12 -11.14 -0.40
C GLN A 22 0.89 -11.07 -1.33
N GLU A 23 0.54 -12.16 -2.01
CA GLU A 23 -0.66 -12.18 -2.87
C GLU A 23 -1.93 -12.00 -2.05
N ASP A 24 -2.04 -12.72 -0.93
CA ASP A 24 -3.18 -12.60 -0.03
C ASP A 24 -3.26 -11.19 0.56
N LEU A 25 -2.12 -10.62 0.97
CA LEU A 25 -2.06 -9.25 1.49
C LEU A 25 -2.52 -8.22 0.44
N LEU A 26 -2.09 -8.36 -0.82
CA LEU A 26 -2.54 -7.49 -1.90
C LEU A 26 -4.05 -7.57 -2.10
N ARG A 27 -4.61 -8.78 -2.17
CA ARG A 27 -6.07 -8.99 -2.30
C ARG A 27 -6.86 -8.48 -1.09
N GLU A 28 -6.31 -8.62 0.12
CA GLU A 28 -6.90 -8.06 1.33
C GLU A 28 -6.93 -6.53 1.30
N MET A 29 -5.88 -5.87 0.83
CA MET A 29 -5.86 -4.41 0.66
C MET A 29 -6.93 -3.95 -0.34
N ILE A 30 -7.02 -4.62 -1.49
CA ILE A 30 -8.00 -4.32 -2.54
C ILE A 30 -9.43 -4.51 -2.02
N SER A 31 -9.73 -5.68 -1.44
CA SER A 31 -11.06 -5.98 -0.88
C SER A 31 -11.43 -5.12 0.33
N SER A 32 -10.45 -4.55 1.03
CA SER A 32 -10.65 -3.56 2.09
C SER A 32 -10.86 -2.13 1.57
N ASN A 33 -11.03 -1.95 0.25
CA ASN A 33 -11.23 -0.66 -0.41
C ASN A 33 -10.08 0.34 -0.20
N ILE A 34 -8.83 -0.15 -0.09
CA ILE A 34 -7.66 0.73 -0.10
C ILE A 34 -7.34 1.10 -1.55
N GLN A 35 -7.60 2.35 -1.91
CA GLN A 35 -7.29 2.93 -3.21
C GLN A 35 -5.85 3.45 -3.23
N ALA A 36 -4.90 2.54 -3.41
CA ALA A 36 -3.48 2.85 -3.55
C ALA A 36 -3.07 2.91 -5.03
N MET A 37 -2.48 4.02 -5.45
CA MET A 37 -1.97 4.27 -6.80
C MET A 37 -0.47 4.03 -6.86
N ILE A 38 0.03 3.37 -7.91
CA ILE A 38 1.47 3.26 -8.18
C ILE A 38 2.01 4.64 -8.58
N ILE A 39 2.94 5.18 -7.79
CA ILE A 39 3.58 6.48 -8.02
C ILE A 39 5.05 6.39 -8.39
N LYS A 40 5.65 5.21 -8.30
CA LYS A 40 7.03 4.98 -8.74
C LYS A 40 7.18 3.55 -9.21
N VAL A 41 8.01 3.35 -10.22
CA VAL A 41 8.44 2.04 -10.68
C VAL A 41 9.97 2.00 -10.76
N ALA A 42 10.57 0.85 -10.47
CA ALA A 42 12.01 0.65 -10.41
C ALA A 42 12.41 -0.83 -10.61
N ALA A 43 11.63 -1.61 -11.37
CA ALA A 43 11.90 -3.04 -11.58
C ALA A 43 11.71 -3.47 -13.03
N LEU A 44 12.39 -4.55 -13.39
CA LEU A 44 12.25 -5.20 -14.69
C LEU A 44 10.79 -5.55 -14.96
N GLY A 45 10.31 -5.14 -16.13
CA GLY A 45 8.93 -5.35 -16.59
C GLY A 45 7.93 -4.31 -16.07
N LEU A 46 8.30 -3.43 -15.14
CA LEU A 46 7.45 -2.27 -14.84
C LEU A 46 7.77 -1.11 -15.80
N ASP A 47 6.85 -0.88 -16.73
CA ASP A 47 6.88 0.21 -17.69
C ASP A 47 6.22 1.49 -17.11
N PRO A 48 6.95 2.63 -17.02
CA PRO A 48 6.43 3.89 -16.50
C PRO A 48 5.15 4.37 -17.21
N ASP A 49 5.11 4.28 -18.54
CA ASP A 49 4.00 4.82 -19.34
C ASP A 49 2.72 3.98 -19.20
N LYS A 50 2.88 2.70 -18.82
CA LYS A 50 1.76 1.77 -18.66
C LYS A 50 1.29 1.60 -17.23
N HIS A 51 2.16 1.84 -16.24
CA HIS A 51 1.89 1.42 -14.86
C HIS A 51 1.81 2.59 -13.86
N LEU A 52 2.52 3.70 -14.09
CA LEU A 52 2.35 4.87 -13.23
C LEU A 52 0.91 5.37 -13.31
N GLY A 53 0.34 5.72 -12.17
CA GLY A 53 -1.03 6.23 -12.07
C GLY A 53 -2.11 5.15 -12.01
N LYS A 54 -1.77 3.86 -12.18
CA LYS A 54 -2.73 2.78 -11.98
C LYS A 54 -2.89 2.43 -10.51
N THR A 55 -4.08 1.98 -10.13
CA THR A 55 -4.34 1.46 -8.78
C THR A 55 -3.80 0.05 -8.61
N LEU A 56 -3.58 -0.36 -7.35
CA LEU A 56 -3.20 -1.74 -7.04
C LEU A 56 -4.24 -2.76 -7.52
N ASP A 57 -5.53 -2.42 -7.48
CA ASP A 57 -6.60 -3.24 -8.03
C ASP A 57 -6.43 -3.48 -9.54
N GLN A 58 -6.17 -2.40 -10.30
CA GLN A 58 -5.90 -2.50 -11.73
C GLN A 58 -4.61 -3.27 -12.06
N MET A 59 -3.65 -3.25 -11.14
CA MET A 59 -2.32 -3.84 -11.33
C MET A 59 -2.20 -5.27 -10.77
N GLU A 60 -3.14 -5.74 -9.94
CA GLU A 60 -3.09 -7.06 -9.28
C GLU A 60 -2.73 -8.22 -10.22
N PRO A 61 -3.47 -8.46 -11.33
CA PRO A 61 -3.16 -9.59 -12.20
C PRO A 61 -1.76 -9.46 -12.82
N TYR A 62 -1.34 -8.24 -13.15
CA TYR A 62 -0.03 -7.97 -13.74
C TYR A 62 1.11 -8.21 -12.76
N LEU A 63 0.98 -7.74 -11.51
CA LEU A 63 2.00 -7.91 -10.47
C LEU A 63 2.20 -9.38 -10.11
N ILE A 64 1.11 -10.17 -10.06
CA ILE A 64 1.19 -11.62 -9.83
C ILE A 64 1.91 -12.32 -11.00
N GLU A 65 1.59 -11.95 -12.24
CA GLU A 65 2.29 -12.50 -13.42
C GLU A 65 3.77 -12.11 -13.39
N LEU A 66 4.08 -10.85 -13.09
CA LEU A 66 5.44 -10.33 -13.04
C LEU A 66 6.27 -11.06 -11.98
N SER A 67 5.69 -11.33 -10.81
CA SER A 67 6.33 -12.12 -9.75
C SER A 67 6.66 -13.54 -10.21
N LYS A 68 5.73 -14.22 -10.90
CA LYS A 68 5.98 -15.56 -11.46
C LYS A 68 7.10 -15.57 -12.50
N LYS A 69 7.20 -14.50 -13.29
CA LYS A 69 8.15 -14.40 -14.40
C LYS A 69 9.56 -13.98 -13.97
N TYR A 70 9.66 -13.03 -13.06
CA TYR A 70 10.93 -12.39 -12.70
C TYR A 70 11.27 -12.45 -11.20
N GLY A 71 10.40 -13.02 -10.37
CA GLY A 71 10.62 -13.13 -8.93
C GLY A 71 10.48 -11.82 -8.16
N VAL A 72 9.83 -10.80 -8.74
CA VAL A 72 9.57 -9.53 -8.04
C VAL A 72 8.61 -9.73 -6.87
N HIS A 73 8.72 -8.89 -5.85
CA HIS A 73 7.78 -8.88 -4.73
C HIS A 73 6.44 -8.28 -5.16
N VAL A 74 5.37 -9.06 -5.04
CA VAL A 74 4.00 -8.66 -5.43
C VAL A 74 3.56 -7.40 -4.69
N CYS A 75 3.99 -7.20 -3.44
CA CYS A 75 3.69 -6.01 -2.63
C CYS A 75 4.75 -4.90 -2.74
N GLY A 76 5.76 -5.04 -3.62
CA GLY A 76 6.82 -4.04 -3.79
C GLY A 76 7.84 -3.96 -2.63
N GLU A 77 7.96 -5.01 -1.82
CA GLU A 77 8.84 -5.04 -0.63
C GLU A 77 10.33 -4.79 -0.97
N GLY A 78 10.76 -5.16 -2.18
CA GLY A 78 12.12 -4.96 -2.67
C GLY A 78 12.37 -3.56 -3.22
N GLY A 79 11.37 -2.69 -3.21
CA GLY A 79 11.42 -1.35 -3.81
C GLY A 79 11.09 -1.34 -5.30
N GLU A 80 10.41 -2.36 -5.81
CA GLU A 80 10.03 -2.47 -7.22
C GLU A 80 9.09 -1.36 -7.66
N TYR A 81 8.21 -0.93 -6.76
CA TYR A 81 7.33 0.20 -6.95
C TYR A 81 7.01 0.85 -5.60
N GLU A 82 6.55 2.10 -5.63
CA GLU A 82 6.00 2.78 -4.45
C GLU A 82 4.57 3.21 -4.74
N THR A 83 3.75 3.31 -3.70
CA THR A 83 2.34 3.68 -3.82
C THR A 83 1.96 4.91 -3.00
N PHE A 84 0.90 5.57 -3.43
CA PHE A 84 0.23 6.65 -2.71
C PHE A 84 -1.24 6.30 -2.52
N THR A 85 -1.68 6.24 -1.26
CA THR A 85 -3.06 5.94 -0.92
C THR A 85 -3.93 7.17 -1.09
N LEU A 86 -4.76 7.17 -2.13
CA LEU A 86 -5.70 8.23 -2.46
C LEU A 86 -6.95 8.17 -1.58
N ASP A 87 -7.39 6.96 -1.27
CA ASP A 87 -8.52 6.73 -0.39
C ASP A 87 -8.44 5.40 0.36
N CYS A 88 -9.05 5.34 1.53
CA CYS A 88 -9.36 4.10 2.23
C CYS A 88 -10.54 4.33 3.20
N PRO A 89 -11.22 3.29 3.73
CA PRO A 89 -12.36 3.46 4.61
C PRO A 89 -12.10 4.37 5.83
N LEU A 90 -10.86 4.44 6.32
CA LEU A 90 -10.50 5.26 7.48
C LEU A 90 -10.33 6.76 7.15
N PHE A 91 -10.24 7.13 5.87
CA PHE A 91 -10.11 8.53 5.46
C PHE A 91 -11.46 9.26 5.56
N LYS A 92 -11.44 10.49 6.07
CA LYS A 92 -12.63 11.37 6.15
C LYS A 92 -12.99 12.00 4.79
N LYS A 93 -11.98 12.28 3.99
CA LYS A 93 -12.06 12.84 2.63
C LYS A 93 -11.11 12.02 1.75
N LYS A 94 -11.45 11.87 0.48
CA LYS A 94 -10.54 11.23 -0.50
C LYS A 94 -9.63 12.30 -1.12
N ILE A 95 -8.44 11.89 -1.53
CA ILE A 95 -7.47 12.73 -2.21
C ILE A 95 -7.64 12.54 -3.71
N ILE A 96 -7.80 13.64 -4.44
CA ILE A 96 -7.91 13.65 -5.90
C ILE A 96 -6.62 14.20 -6.49
N VAL A 97 -6.12 13.54 -7.53
CA VAL A 97 -4.99 14.00 -8.33
C VAL A 97 -5.50 14.78 -9.52
N ASP A 98 -5.40 16.11 -9.44
CA ASP A 98 -5.86 17.00 -10.52
C ASP A 98 -4.83 17.06 -11.66
N SER A 99 -3.55 17.11 -11.30
CA SER A 99 -2.47 17.07 -12.27
C SER A 99 -1.20 16.44 -11.70
N SER A 100 -0.51 15.71 -12.57
CA SER A 100 0.79 15.12 -12.28
C SER A 100 1.60 15.00 -13.56
N GLU A 101 2.90 14.81 -13.40
CA GLU A 101 3.81 14.54 -14.51
C GLU A 101 4.76 13.40 -14.17
N VAL A 102 5.20 12.68 -15.19
CA VAL A 102 6.16 11.59 -15.04
C VAL A 102 7.57 12.18 -15.05
N VAL A 103 8.36 11.87 -14.02
CA VAL A 103 9.78 12.19 -13.95
C VAL A 103 10.58 10.90 -14.12
N ILE A 104 11.37 10.83 -15.19
CA ILE A 104 12.31 9.73 -15.42
C ILE A 104 13.58 10.01 -14.60
N HIS A 105 13.85 9.17 -13.61
CA HIS A 105 15.08 9.24 -12.81
C HIS A 105 16.22 8.46 -13.46
N SER A 106 15.91 7.30 -14.05
CA SER A 106 16.86 6.48 -14.82
C SER A 106 16.14 5.85 -16.01
N ALA A 107 16.68 6.06 -17.21
CA ALA A 107 16.14 5.51 -18.46
C ALA A 107 16.80 4.17 -18.83
N ASP A 108 17.10 3.32 -17.84
CA ASP A 108 17.63 1.98 -18.09
C ASP A 108 16.69 1.19 -19.02
N ALA A 109 17.26 0.49 -20.00
CA ALA A 109 16.49 -0.18 -21.04
C ALA A 109 15.66 -1.37 -20.52
N PHE A 110 15.99 -1.89 -19.34
CA PHE A 110 15.39 -3.09 -18.77
C PHE A 110 14.60 -2.78 -17.49
N ALA A 111 15.11 -1.91 -16.63
CA ALA A 111 14.50 -1.53 -15.36
C ALA A 111 14.48 0.01 -15.22
N PRO A 112 13.66 0.72 -16.02
CA PRO A 112 13.54 2.16 -15.90
C PRO A 112 13.07 2.54 -14.50
N VAL A 113 13.63 3.64 -13.98
CA VAL A 113 13.21 4.23 -12.71
C VAL A 113 12.50 5.54 -13.01
N ALA A 114 11.21 5.59 -12.69
CA ALA A 114 10.38 6.75 -12.93
C ALA A 114 9.36 6.90 -11.81
N TYR A 115 8.92 8.14 -11.58
CA TYR A 115 7.91 8.44 -10.57
C TYR A 115 6.99 9.57 -11.00
N LEU A 116 5.80 9.60 -10.40
CA LEU A 116 4.85 10.69 -10.53
C LEU A 116 5.24 11.84 -9.60
N ARG A 117 5.39 13.03 -10.19
CA ARG A 117 5.41 14.29 -9.45
C ARG A 117 4.01 14.87 -9.48
N PHE A 118 3.33 14.85 -8.34
CA PHE A 118 2.04 15.53 -8.19
C PHE A 118 2.24 17.04 -8.24
N LEU A 119 1.46 17.71 -9.09
CA LEU A 119 1.49 19.16 -9.28
C LEU A 119 0.34 19.82 -8.53
N GLU A 120 -0.83 19.21 -8.59
CA GLU A 120 -2.04 19.69 -7.92
C GLU A 120 -2.85 18.52 -7.37
N LEU A 121 -3.31 18.69 -6.13
CA LEU A 121 -4.09 17.73 -5.37
C LEU A 121 -5.17 18.51 -4.61
N HIS A 122 -6.38 17.95 -4.53
CA HIS A 122 -7.42 18.46 -3.63
C HIS A 122 -8.10 17.34 -2.84
N LEU A 123 -8.92 17.75 -1.87
CA LEU A 123 -9.69 16.84 -1.04
C LEU A 123 -11.17 16.94 -1.41
N GLU A 124 -11.80 15.80 -1.65
CA GLU A 124 -13.25 15.70 -1.82
C GLU A 124 -13.89 15.02 -0.61
N ASP A 125 -15.04 15.55 -0.19
CA ASP A 125 -15.86 14.89 0.82
C ASP A 125 -16.35 13.53 0.32
N LYS A 126 -16.38 12.55 1.23
CA LYS A 126 -16.98 11.26 0.94
C LYS A 126 -18.49 11.35 1.12
N CYS A 127 -19.22 10.80 0.17
CA CYS A 127 -20.63 10.46 0.40
C CYS A 127 -20.68 9.24 1.34
N LEU A 128 -20.60 9.48 2.65
CA LEU A 128 -20.62 8.42 3.65
C LEU A 128 -21.92 7.61 3.53
N THR A 129 -21.79 6.33 3.22
CA THR A 129 -22.92 5.38 3.27
C THR A 129 -22.91 4.63 4.61
N THR A 130 -24.07 4.20 5.09
CA THR A 130 -24.22 3.44 6.36
C THR A 130 -23.29 2.21 6.43
N THR A 131 -22.96 1.62 5.28
CA THR A 131 -22.07 0.48 5.13
C THR A 131 -20.61 0.80 5.47
N GLU A 132 -20.11 1.99 5.14
CA GLU A 132 -18.72 2.39 5.39
C GLU A 132 -18.45 2.58 6.89
N HIS A 133 -19.42 3.09 7.63
CA HIS A 133 -19.35 3.18 9.10
C HIS A 133 -19.21 1.81 9.76
N LEU A 134 -19.93 0.80 9.26
CA LEU A 134 -19.83 -0.57 9.76
C LEU A 134 -18.48 -1.21 9.40
N ILE A 135 -17.95 -0.94 8.20
CA ILE A 135 -16.61 -1.41 7.79
C ILE A 135 -15.52 -0.78 8.65
N ILE A 136 -15.56 0.53 8.92
CA ILE A 136 -14.61 1.19 9.83
C ILE A 136 -14.64 0.53 11.21
N TYR A 137 -15.84 0.27 11.74
CA TYR A 137 -15.99 -0.42 13.03
C TYR A 137 -15.43 -1.84 13.00
N ILE A 138 -15.71 -2.61 11.95
CA ILE A 138 -15.17 -3.98 11.79
C ILE A 138 -13.65 -3.98 11.62
N ILE A 139 -13.08 -3.06 10.84
CA ILE A 139 -11.62 -2.92 10.68
C ILE A 139 -11.01 -2.58 12.04
N PHE A 140 -11.61 -1.65 12.79
CA PHE A 140 -11.14 -1.31 14.12
C PHE A 140 -11.19 -2.52 15.08
N GLU A 141 -12.30 -3.27 15.11
CA GLU A 141 -12.42 -4.50 15.92
C GLU A 141 -11.49 -5.63 15.48
N LYS A 142 -11.33 -5.85 14.17
CA LYS A 142 -10.44 -6.91 13.66
C LYS A 142 -8.95 -6.57 13.85
N CYS A 143 -8.56 -5.31 13.65
CA CYS A 143 -7.17 -4.88 13.78
C CYS A 143 -6.78 -4.53 15.22
N PHE A 144 -7.72 -4.07 16.05
CA PHE A 144 -7.45 -3.58 17.42
C PHE A 144 -8.31 -4.22 18.52
N GLY A 145 -9.36 -4.97 18.22
CA GLY A 145 -10.21 -5.63 19.23
C GLY A 145 -9.50 -6.75 20.01
N THR A 146 -8.43 -7.32 19.45
CA THR A 146 -7.55 -8.25 20.17
C THR A 146 -6.51 -7.56 21.07
N LEU A 147 -6.52 -6.21 21.16
CA LEU A 147 -5.62 -5.48 22.06
C LEU A 147 -6.05 -5.60 23.55
N PHE A 148 -7.21 -6.20 23.84
CA PHE A 148 -7.59 -6.59 25.20
C PHE A 148 -7.44 -8.11 25.41
N ILE A 149 -6.45 -8.44 26.26
CA ILE A 149 -6.23 -9.69 27.02
C ILE A 149 -5.43 -10.81 26.31
N LYS A 150 -4.12 -10.87 26.64
CA LYS A 150 -3.60 -11.97 27.48
C LYS A 150 -2.50 -11.45 28.41
N PRO A 151 -2.59 -11.65 29.73
CA PRO A 151 -1.49 -11.37 30.65
C PRO A 151 -0.25 -12.18 30.22
N PRO A 152 0.97 -11.64 30.41
CA PRO A 152 2.19 -12.33 30.04
C PRO A 152 2.39 -13.52 31.01
N PHE A 153 2.07 -14.72 30.54
CA PHE A 153 2.64 -15.94 31.14
C PHE A 153 4.01 -16.19 30.50
N LEU A 154 5.03 -15.96 31.33
CA LEU A 154 6.23 -16.78 31.53
C LEU A 154 6.69 -17.62 30.33
N TYR A 155 7.81 -17.21 29.72
CA TYR A 155 8.98 -18.06 29.48
C TYR A 155 10.25 -17.22 29.65
#